data_AF-A0A1G2W7S1-F1
#
_entry.id   AF-A0A1G2W7S1-F1
#
_cell.length_a   1.000
_cell.length_b   1.000
_cell.length_c   1.000
_cell.angle_alpha   90.00
_cell.angle_beta   90.00
_cell.angle_gamma   90.00
#
_symmetry.space_group_name_H-M   'P 1'
#
loop_
_entity.id
_entity.type
_entity.pdbx_description
1 polymer ?
#
loop_
_entity_poly.entity_id
_entity_poly.type
_entity_poly.pdbx_seq_one_letter_code
_entity_poly.pdbx_strand_id
1 'polypeptide(L)'
;MKKYSAALILPILLLLIPIIAPSFAAAAEETVCLQCHGGQTGHLGEPVPLWRESVHQANGISCHHCHGGDPTDFAMAMRPERGFIGVPADNDIPAFCGRCHVGVLEDYQASAHGRALGSGGPQCVTCHDNHRVLRASIDLINPQDCSRCHDYGRAEELRQAVSGTDALITGLENDLAELHRLGFDTKPMSGTVFSLRNDFHRLFHSVDVEKVRSKTAVFAQDLDKVEKEVAAIQSDLGKRKLWGGAMVVLLVLAGLYALLIHKSYQEETGED
;
A
#
# COMPACT_ATOMS: atom_id res chain seq x y z
N MET A 1 9.45 -29.14 66.94
CA MET A 1 9.94 -27.91 66.28
C MET A 1 9.40 -27.87 64.86
N LYS A 2 8.62 -26.81 64.60
CA LYS A 2 8.04 -26.25 63.35
C LYS A 2 8.06 -27.07 62.05
N LYS A 3 6.85 -27.51 61.65
CA LYS A 3 6.46 -27.79 60.27
C LYS A 3 6.25 -26.44 59.55
N TYR A 4 6.96 -26.18 58.45
CA TYR A 4 6.70 -25.02 57.59
C TYR A 4 5.88 -25.46 56.38
N SER A 5 4.76 -24.78 56.23
CA SER A 5 3.68 -25.02 55.28
C SER A 5 4.09 -24.74 53.84
N ALA A 6 3.90 -25.72 52.97
CA ALA A 6 3.83 -25.52 51.52
C ALA A 6 2.52 -24.82 51.17
N ALA A 7 2.48 -23.48 51.27
CA ALA A 7 1.30 -22.70 50.91
C ALA A 7 1.68 -21.26 50.56
N LEU A 8 2.50 -21.04 49.53
CA LEU A 8 2.78 -19.66 49.07
C LEU A 8 3.29 -19.51 47.63
N ILE A 9 2.94 -20.41 46.71
CA ILE A 9 3.34 -20.29 45.29
C ILE A 9 2.14 -20.01 44.36
N LEU A 10 0.91 -19.89 44.87
CA LEU A 10 -0.28 -19.84 44.01
C LEU A 10 -0.83 -18.46 43.55
N PRO A 11 -0.42 -17.25 44.00
CA PRO A 11 -1.03 -16.03 43.47
C PRO A 11 -0.20 -15.32 42.37
N ILE A 12 1.02 -15.74 42.04
CA ILE A 12 1.89 -15.00 41.10
C ILE A 12 1.65 -15.39 39.63
N LEU A 13 1.01 -16.54 39.36
CA LEU A 13 0.79 -17.01 37.98
C LEU A 13 -0.40 -16.34 37.26
N LEU A 14 -1.23 -15.55 37.96
CA LEU A 14 -2.43 -14.91 37.42
C LEU A 14 -2.21 -13.47 36.92
N LEU A 15 -0.99 -12.93 37.06
CA LEU A 15 -0.65 -11.54 36.71
C LEU A 15 0.04 -11.37 35.34
N LEU A 16 0.17 -12.46 34.58
CA LEU A 16 0.79 -12.51 33.24
C LEU A 16 -0.20 -12.93 32.13
N ILE A 17 -1.50 -12.68 32.31
CA ILE A 17 -2.44 -12.80 31.20
C ILE A 17 -2.37 -11.47 30.42
N PRO A 18 -1.81 -11.45 29.20
CA PRO A 18 -1.87 -10.25 28.38
C PRO A 18 -3.34 -9.94 28.13
N ILE A 19 -3.77 -8.74 28.51
CA ILE A 19 -5.07 -8.20 28.14
C ILE A 19 -5.00 -7.99 26.63
N ILE A 20 -5.39 -9.01 25.87
CA ILE A 20 -5.66 -8.90 24.44
C ILE A 20 -6.95 -8.07 24.37
N ALA A 21 -6.80 -6.74 24.40
CA ALA A 21 -7.88 -5.85 24.02
C ALA A 21 -8.23 -6.22 22.57
N PRO A 22 -9.47 -6.61 22.26
CA PRO A 22 -9.87 -6.74 20.88
C PRO A 22 -9.68 -5.36 20.25
N SER A 23 -8.77 -5.26 19.30
CA SER A 23 -8.74 -4.14 18.37
C SER A 23 -10.07 -4.17 17.63
N PHE A 24 -11.03 -3.40 18.12
CA PHE A 24 -12.19 -3.03 17.34
C PHE A 24 -11.65 -2.16 16.19
N ALA A 25 -11.28 -2.81 15.09
CA ALA A 25 -11.26 -2.14 13.82
C ALA A 25 -12.66 -1.56 13.64
N ALA A 26 -12.76 -0.22 13.64
CA ALA A 26 -14.01 0.45 13.38
C ALA A 26 -14.50 -0.06 12.01
N ALA A 27 -15.54 -0.89 12.01
CA ALA A 27 -16.25 -1.22 10.80
C ALA A 27 -16.70 0.10 10.21
N ALA A 28 -16.25 0.42 8.98
CA ALA A 28 -16.70 1.61 8.28
C ALA A 28 -18.23 1.63 8.32
N GLU A 29 -18.80 2.74 8.78
CA GLU A 29 -20.25 2.88 8.94
C GLU A 29 -20.92 2.57 7.59
N GLU A 30 -21.66 1.48 7.53
CA GLU A 30 -22.19 0.97 6.27
C GLU A 30 -23.32 1.89 5.81
N THR A 31 -23.10 2.63 4.71
CA THR A 31 -24.07 3.60 4.17
C THR A 31 -25.38 2.93 3.72
N VAL A 32 -26.50 3.68 3.67
CA VAL A 32 -27.78 3.14 3.14
C VAL A 32 -27.64 2.61 1.72
N CYS A 33 -26.72 3.18 0.93
CA CYS A 33 -26.37 2.70 -0.41
C CYS A 33 -25.92 1.24 -0.35
N LEU A 34 -24.94 0.92 0.50
CA LEU A 34 -24.41 -0.43 0.65
C LEU A 34 -25.43 -1.39 1.30
N GLN A 35 -26.18 -0.92 2.29
CA GLN A 35 -27.22 -1.73 2.95
C GLN A 35 -28.31 -2.17 1.96
N CYS A 36 -28.72 -1.28 1.04
CA CYS A 36 -29.74 -1.59 0.04
C CYS A 36 -29.16 -2.32 -1.17
N HIS A 37 -28.07 -1.81 -1.77
CA HIS A 37 -27.49 -2.38 -2.99
C HIS A 37 -26.75 -3.69 -2.75
N GLY A 38 -26.19 -3.91 -1.56
CA GLY A 38 -25.48 -5.15 -1.22
C GLY A 38 -26.33 -6.41 -1.23
N GLY A 39 -27.67 -6.27 -1.12
CA GLY A 39 -28.64 -7.37 -1.22
C GLY A 39 -29.38 -7.45 -2.56
N GLN A 40 -29.08 -6.56 -3.52
CA GLN A 40 -29.73 -6.54 -4.82
C GLN A 40 -29.01 -7.41 -5.85
N THR A 41 -29.70 -7.70 -6.96
CA THR A 41 -29.14 -8.44 -8.10
C THR A 41 -29.01 -7.56 -9.34
N GLY A 42 -28.21 -8.00 -10.31
CA GLY A 42 -27.96 -7.29 -11.55
C GLY A 42 -27.22 -5.97 -11.36
N HIS A 43 -27.45 -5.02 -12.27
CA HIS A 43 -26.68 -3.77 -12.37
C HIS A 43 -26.67 -2.90 -11.10
N LEU A 44 -27.63 -3.08 -10.19
CA LEU A 44 -27.68 -2.35 -8.92
C LEU A 44 -26.91 -3.04 -7.79
N GLY A 45 -26.68 -4.35 -7.85
CA GLY A 45 -25.99 -5.11 -6.81
C GLY A 45 -24.55 -5.50 -7.18
N GLU A 46 -24.30 -5.81 -8.46
CA GLU A 46 -22.98 -6.19 -8.98
C GLU A 46 -21.83 -5.22 -8.66
N PRO A 47 -22.04 -3.88 -8.63
CA PRO A 47 -20.98 -2.94 -8.26
C PRO A 47 -20.45 -3.11 -6.83
N VAL A 48 -21.27 -3.62 -5.89
CA VAL A 48 -20.91 -3.68 -4.46
C VAL A 48 -19.72 -4.60 -4.18
N PRO A 49 -19.71 -5.88 -4.62
CA PRO A 49 -18.53 -6.74 -4.42
C PRO A 49 -17.28 -6.19 -5.14
N LEU A 50 -17.44 -5.62 -6.34
CA LEU A 50 -16.33 -5.00 -7.08
C LEU A 50 -15.73 -3.83 -6.31
N TRP A 51 -16.57 -2.94 -5.79
CA TRP A 51 -16.15 -1.79 -4.99
C TRP A 51 -15.45 -2.22 -3.69
N ARG A 52 -15.90 -3.30 -3.04
CA ARG A 52 -15.25 -3.83 -1.81
C ARG A 52 -13.80 -4.24 -2.02
N GLU A 53 -13.40 -4.54 -3.26
CA GLU A 53 -12.03 -4.90 -3.60
C GLU A 53 -11.19 -3.68 -4.07
N SER A 54 -11.79 -2.48 -4.10
CA SER A 54 -11.15 -1.29 -4.66
C SER A 54 -10.26 -0.56 -3.66
N VAL A 55 -9.29 0.19 -4.19
CA VAL A 55 -8.49 1.13 -3.38
C VAL A 55 -9.35 2.25 -2.79
N HIS A 56 -10.47 2.59 -3.43
CA HIS A 56 -11.40 3.59 -2.93
C HIS A 56 -12.05 3.11 -1.63
N GLN A 57 -12.53 1.86 -1.59
CA GLN A 57 -13.04 1.27 -0.35
C GLN A 57 -11.97 1.23 0.75
N ALA A 58 -10.75 0.81 0.42
CA ALA A 58 -9.66 0.74 1.38
C ALA A 58 -9.31 2.12 1.99
N ASN A 59 -9.68 3.21 1.31
CA ASN A 59 -9.49 4.59 1.77
C ASN A 59 -10.80 5.28 2.22
N GLY A 60 -11.87 4.52 2.50
CA GLY A 60 -13.13 5.03 3.04
C GLY A 60 -14.03 5.76 2.04
N ILE A 61 -13.73 5.70 0.74
CA ILE A 61 -14.52 6.32 -0.32
C ILE A 61 -15.68 5.41 -0.71
N SER A 62 -16.86 5.68 -0.16
CA SER A 62 -18.15 5.02 -0.46
C SER A 62 -18.85 5.54 -1.73
N CYS A 63 -19.89 4.83 -2.17
CA CYS A 63 -20.64 5.03 -3.43
C CYS A 63 -21.04 6.49 -3.68
N HIS A 64 -21.52 7.17 -2.63
CA HIS A 64 -22.03 8.55 -2.72
C HIS A 64 -20.93 9.60 -2.95
N HIS A 65 -19.66 9.31 -2.63
CA HIS A 65 -18.56 10.22 -2.97
C HIS A 65 -18.36 10.33 -4.49
N CYS A 66 -18.72 9.26 -5.20
CA CYS A 66 -18.75 9.22 -6.65
C CYS A 66 -20.12 9.62 -7.19
N HIS A 67 -21.15 8.82 -6.92
CA HIS A 67 -22.47 8.97 -7.54
C HIS A 67 -23.34 10.07 -6.90
N GLY A 68 -22.87 10.72 -5.83
CA GLY A 68 -23.66 11.69 -5.07
C GLY A 68 -24.78 11.03 -4.27
N GLY A 69 -25.78 11.81 -3.91
CA GLY A 69 -26.92 11.35 -3.13
C GLY A 69 -26.73 11.48 -1.62
N ASP A 70 -27.72 11.00 -0.87
CA ASP A 70 -27.72 11.03 0.60
C ASP A 70 -27.44 9.62 1.17
N PRO A 71 -26.27 9.38 1.79
CA PRO A 71 -25.91 8.06 2.32
C PRO A 71 -26.63 7.70 3.62
N THR A 72 -27.50 8.56 4.14
CA THR A 72 -28.19 8.39 5.43
C THR A 72 -29.71 8.23 5.31
N ASP A 73 -30.29 8.51 4.14
CA ASP A 73 -31.74 8.52 3.91
C ASP A 73 -32.13 7.51 2.82
N PHE A 74 -32.67 6.35 3.22
CA PHE A 74 -33.11 5.31 2.28
C PHE A 74 -34.12 5.81 1.23
N ALA A 75 -35.03 6.71 1.60
CA ALA A 75 -36.12 7.13 0.71
C ALA A 75 -35.64 8.17 -0.31
N MET A 76 -34.65 8.97 0.06
CA MET A 76 -34.15 10.09 -0.74
C MET A 76 -32.73 9.89 -1.29
N ALA A 77 -32.06 8.77 -1.00
CA ALA A 77 -30.66 8.52 -1.33
C ALA A 77 -30.31 8.82 -2.79
N MET A 78 -31.14 8.37 -3.73
CA MET A 78 -30.89 8.49 -5.19
C MET A 78 -31.66 9.65 -5.84
N ARG A 79 -32.17 10.59 -5.06
CA ARG A 79 -32.94 11.73 -5.60
C ARG A 79 -32.01 12.80 -6.18
N PRO A 80 -32.31 13.37 -7.37
CA PRO A 80 -31.52 14.47 -7.92
C PRO A 80 -31.42 15.68 -6.98
N GLU A 81 -32.44 15.92 -6.15
CA GLU A 81 -32.47 16.99 -5.14
C GLU A 81 -31.41 16.78 -4.04
N ARG A 82 -30.94 15.54 -3.85
CA ARG A 82 -29.84 15.18 -2.96
C ARG A 82 -28.50 15.08 -3.70
N GLY A 83 -28.43 15.57 -4.93
CA GLY A 83 -27.22 15.58 -5.75
C GLY A 83 -26.84 14.20 -6.31
N PHE A 84 -27.79 13.27 -6.42
CA PHE A 84 -27.54 11.99 -7.07
C PHE A 84 -27.34 12.16 -8.58
N ILE A 85 -26.20 11.68 -9.09
CA ILE A 85 -25.77 11.81 -10.48
C ILE A 85 -26.10 10.55 -11.27
N GLY A 86 -26.04 9.38 -10.63
CA GLY A 86 -26.17 8.09 -11.30
C GLY A 86 -24.92 7.70 -12.09
N VAL A 87 -25.10 6.98 -13.20
CA VAL A 87 -24.00 6.54 -14.07
C VAL A 87 -23.63 7.69 -15.01
N PRO A 88 -22.39 8.24 -14.96
CA PRO A 88 -21.98 9.30 -15.87
C PRO A 88 -21.97 8.83 -17.33
N ALA A 89 -22.23 9.72 -18.27
CA ALA A 89 -22.00 9.44 -19.69
C ALA A 89 -20.49 9.30 -19.96
N ASP A 90 -20.11 8.57 -21.00
CA ASP A 90 -18.71 8.27 -21.33
C ASP A 90 -17.81 9.54 -21.33
N ASN A 91 -18.24 10.59 -22.02
CA ASN A 91 -17.48 11.84 -22.10
C ASN A 91 -17.39 12.60 -20.75
N ASP A 92 -18.23 12.28 -19.78
CA ASP A 92 -18.24 12.90 -18.45
C ASP A 92 -17.38 12.12 -17.43
N ILE A 93 -16.95 10.89 -17.76
CA ILE A 93 -16.15 10.05 -16.86
C ILE A 93 -14.84 10.73 -16.42
N PRO A 94 -14.05 11.39 -17.30
CA PRO A 94 -12.86 12.10 -16.86
C PRO A 94 -13.16 13.18 -15.82
N ALA A 95 -14.20 13.98 -16.03
CA ALA A 95 -14.63 14.99 -15.07
C ALA A 95 -15.09 14.36 -13.75
N PHE A 96 -15.75 13.21 -13.82
CA PHE A 96 -16.24 12.46 -12.66
C PHE A 96 -15.10 12.01 -11.74
N CYS A 97 -14.03 11.43 -12.30
CA CYS A 97 -12.82 11.03 -11.59
C CYS A 97 -11.98 12.23 -11.14
N GLY A 98 -11.95 13.28 -11.96
CA GLY A 98 -11.16 14.50 -11.73
C GLY A 98 -11.63 15.38 -10.59
N ARG A 99 -12.81 15.13 -10.00
CA ARG A 99 -13.25 15.81 -8.76
C ARG A 99 -12.26 15.62 -7.60
N CYS A 100 -11.62 14.46 -7.54
CA CYS A 100 -10.55 14.17 -6.58
C CYS A 100 -9.17 14.13 -7.25
N HIS A 101 -9.09 13.57 -8.47
CA HIS A 101 -7.83 13.42 -9.20
C HIS A 101 -7.55 14.60 -10.14
N VAL A 102 -7.54 15.82 -9.60
CA VAL A 102 -7.49 17.07 -10.38
C VAL A 102 -6.25 17.14 -11.28
N GLY A 103 -5.06 16.85 -10.75
CA GLY A 103 -3.82 16.88 -11.54
C GLY A 103 -3.76 15.81 -12.64
N VAL A 104 -4.37 14.65 -12.40
CA VAL A 104 -4.47 13.60 -13.41
C VAL A 104 -5.43 14.01 -14.53
N LEU A 105 -6.55 14.63 -14.17
CA LEU A 105 -7.51 15.16 -15.15
C LEU A 105 -6.86 16.19 -16.06
N GLU A 106 -6.10 17.12 -15.48
CA GLU A 106 -5.37 18.16 -16.23
C GLU A 106 -4.43 17.52 -17.27
N ASP A 107 -3.60 16.55 -16.84
CA ASP A 107 -2.65 15.89 -17.74
C ASP A 107 -3.36 15.05 -18.81
N TYR A 108 -4.43 14.35 -18.44
CA TYR A 108 -5.25 13.58 -19.39
C TYR A 108 -5.89 14.48 -20.44
N GLN A 109 -6.51 15.60 -20.05
CA GLN A 109 -7.16 16.55 -20.97
C GLN A 109 -6.14 17.17 -21.93
N ALA A 110 -4.92 17.45 -21.44
CA ALA A 110 -3.80 17.94 -22.25
C ALA A 110 -3.15 16.85 -23.12
N SER A 111 -3.55 15.58 -23.00
CA SER A 111 -2.97 14.46 -23.74
C SER A 111 -3.63 14.23 -25.10
N ALA A 112 -3.04 13.35 -25.92
CA ALA A 112 -3.65 12.94 -27.18
C ALA A 112 -4.97 12.16 -26.96
N HIS A 113 -5.05 11.37 -25.90
CA HIS A 113 -6.27 10.61 -25.55
C HIS A 113 -7.41 11.53 -25.14
N GLY A 114 -7.13 12.50 -24.24
CA GLY A 114 -8.15 13.46 -23.79
C GLY A 114 -8.61 14.39 -24.90
N ARG A 115 -7.72 14.84 -25.79
CA ARG A 115 -8.11 15.62 -26.98
C ARG A 115 -9.00 14.86 -27.96
N ALA A 116 -8.92 13.53 -27.96
CA ALA A 116 -9.73 12.66 -28.82
C ALA A 116 -11.02 12.17 -28.12
N LEU A 117 -11.29 12.60 -26.88
CA LEU A 117 -12.51 12.23 -26.15
C LEU A 117 -13.77 12.55 -26.97
N GLY A 118 -14.70 11.61 -27.04
CA GLY A 118 -15.90 11.70 -27.88
C GLY A 118 -15.68 11.48 -29.39
N SER A 119 -14.43 11.31 -29.84
CA SER A 119 -14.06 11.00 -31.22
C SER A 119 -13.17 9.75 -31.33
N GLY A 120 -13.30 8.81 -30.38
CA GLY A 120 -12.56 7.55 -30.34
C GLY A 120 -11.38 7.50 -29.34
N GLY A 121 -11.14 8.58 -28.59
CA GLY A 121 -10.18 8.59 -27.48
C GLY A 121 -10.66 7.77 -26.28
N PRO A 122 -9.76 7.07 -25.57
CA PRO A 122 -10.11 6.30 -24.39
C PRO A 122 -10.41 7.21 -23.19
N GLN A 123 -11.23 6.71 -22.27
CA GLN A 123 -11.58 7.36 -20.99
C GLN A 123 -10.84 6.69 -19.83
N CYS A 124 -10.97 7.24 -18.61
CA CYS A 124 -10.30 6.71 -17.42
C CYS A 124 -10.57 5.20 -17.24
N VAL A 125 -11.84 4.81 -17.39
CA VAL A 125 -12.30 3.43 -17.20
C VAL A 125 -12.00 2.51 -18.41
N THR A 126 -11.33 3.02 -19.45
CA THR A 126 -10.84 2.16 -20.54
C THR A 126 -9.60 1.39 -20.10
N CYS A 127 -8.72 2.04 -19.34
CA CYS A 127 -7.51 1.44 -18.80
C CYS A 127 -7.71 1.04 -17.34
N HIS A 128 -8.39 1.88 -16.56
CA HIS A 128 -8.75 1.57 -15.18
C HIS A 128 -10.12 0.89 -15.12
N ASP A 129 -10.45 0.24 -14.01
CA ASP A 129 -11.82 -0.23 -13.74
C ASP A 129 -12.73 0.95 -13.32
N ASN A 130 -14.04 0.73 -13.21
CA ASN A 130 -15.02 1.73 -12.75
C ASN A 130 -15.51 1.51 -11.31
N HIS A 131 -15.58 0.25 -10.86
CA HIS A 131 -15.98 -0.10 -9.49
C HIS A 131 -14.87 -0.87 -8.77
N ARG A 132 -14.18 -1.79 -9.46
CA ARG A 132 -13.03 -2.52 -8.93
C ARG A 132 -11.73 -1.73 -9.18
N VAL A 133 -11.72 -0.43 -8.88
CA VAL A 133 -10.54 0.41 -9.13
C VAL A 133 -9.39 -0.08 -8.24
N LEU A 134 -8.34 -0.61 -8.83
CA LEU A 134 -7.15 -1.07 -8.12
C LEU A 134 -6.08 0.01 -8.07
N ARG A 135 -5.03 -0.26 -7.27
CA ARG A 135 -3.84 0.59 -7.25
C ARG A 135 -3.21 0.54 -8.63
N ALA A 136 -2.97 1.72 -9.22
CA ALA A 136 -2.34 1.79 -10.52
C ALA A 136 -0.94 1.16 -10.49
N SER A 137 -0.66 0.33 -11.49
CA SER A 137 0.66 -0.24 -11.74
C SER A 137 1.01 -0.10 -13.21
N ILE A 138 2.27 -0.36 -13.54
CA ILE A 138 2.74 -0.42 -14.93
C ILE A 138 1.96 -1.43 -15.80
N ASP A 139 1.27 -2.40 -15.19
CA ASP A 139 0.52 -3.43 -15.93
C ASP A 139 -0.69 -2.89 -16.69
N LEU A 140 -1.13 -1.67 -16.38
CA LEU A 140 -2.13 -0.95 -17.16
C LEU A 140 -1.62 -0.57 -18.56
N ILE A 141 -0.30 -0.54 -18.76
CA ILE A 141 0.33 -0.35 -20.06
C ILE A 141 0.68 -1.75 -20.59
N ASN A 142 -0.27 -2.36 -21.29
CA ASN A 142 -0.15 -3.72 -21.80
C ASN A 142 -0.65 -3.84 -23.25
N PRO A 143 -0.22 -4.87 -24.00
CA PRO A 143 -0.64 -5.08 -25.39
C PRO A 143 -2.16 -5.19 -25.54
N GLN A 144 -2.85 -5.86 -24.62
CA GLN A 144 -4.26 -6.20 -24.74
C GLN A 144 -5.16 -4.96 -24.71
N ASP A 145 -4.87 -4.00 -23.84
CA ASP A 145 -5.67 -2.80 -23.67
C ASP A 145 -5.26 -1.69 -24.64
N CYS A 146 -3.96 -1.49 -24.84
CA CYS A 146 -3.45 -0.48 -25.75
C CYS A 146 -3.72 -0.80 -27.23
N SER A 147 -3.77 -2.10 -27.60
CA SER A 147 -4.02 -2.51 -28.99
C SER A 147 -5.48 -2.44 -29.42
N ARG A 148 -6.40 -2.04 -28.52
CA ARG A 148 -7.83 -1.91 -28.85
C ARG A 148 -8.11 -0.81 -29.86
N CYS A 149 -7.23 0.20 -29.94
CA CYS A 149 -7.42 1.38 -30.78
C CYS A 149 -6.30 1.61 -31.79
N HIS A 150 -5.04 1.32 -31.43
CA HIS A 150 -3.87 1.57 -32.26
C HIS A 150 -2.76 0.54 -31.98
N ASP A 151 -1.70 0.52 -32.78
CA ASP A 151 -0.56 -0.38 -32.56
C ASP A 151 0.11 -0.18 -31.17
N TYR A 152 0.59 -1.27 -30.56
CA TYR A 152 1.18 -1.25 -29.23
C TYR A 152 2.56 -0.58 -29.15
N GLY A 153 3.29 -0.43 -30.26
CA GLY A 153 4.70 -0.03 -30.25
C GLY A 153 5.01 1.23 -29.44
N ARG A 154 4.18 2.28 -29.56
CA ARG A 154 4.35 3.53 -28.79
C ARG A 154 4.09 3.34 -27.29
N ALA A 155 3.12 2.49 -26.93
CA ALA A 155 2.83 2.18 -25.54
C ALA A 155 3.92 1.30 -24.91
N GLU A 156 4.52 0.40 -25.69
CA GLU A 156 5.68 -0.39 -25.25
C GLU A 156 6.88 0.51 -24.95
N GLU A 157 7.16 1.51 -25.80
CA GLU A 157 8.21 2.49 -25.52
C GLU A 157 7.96 3.28 -24.23
N LEU A 158 6.71 3.63 -23.96
CA LEU A 158 6.31 4.29 -22.71
C LEU A 158 6.52 3.36 -21.52
N ARG A 159 6.07 2.10 -21.61
CA ARG A 159 6.26 1.08 -20.57
C ARG A 159 7.74 0.91 -20.23
N GLN A 160 8.59 0.77 -21.25
CA GLN A 160 10.04 0.63 -21.05
C GLN A 160 10.65 1.86 -20.39
N ALA A 161 10.20 3.07 -20.76
CA ALA A 161 10.70 4.31 -20.20
C ALA A 161 10.40 4.49 -18.71
N VAL A 162 9.39 3.79 -18.17
CA VAL A 162 8.96 3.96 -16.77
C VAL A 162 9.28 2.75 -15.88
N SER A 163 9.50 1.58 -16.48
CA SER A 163 9.65 0.30 -15.76
C SER A 163 10.75 0.30 -14.70
N GLY A 164 11.93 0.85 -15.02
CA GLY A 164 13.04 0.91 -14.07
C GLY A 164 12.73 1.75 -12.83
N THR A 165 12.15 2.93 -13.03
CA THR A 165 11.80 3.85 -11.92
C THR A 165 10.62 3.31 -11.11
N ASP A 166 9.63 2.68 -11.73
CA ASP A 166 8.52 2.05 -11.02
C ASP A 166 8.99 0.89 -10.11
N ALA A 167 9.93 0.09 -10.60
CA ALA A 167 10.56 -0.97 -9.81
C ALA A 167 11.36 -0.41 -8.62
N LEU A 168 12.10 0.69 -8.82
CA LEU A 168 12.83 1.37 -7.73
C LEU A 168 11.89 1.89 -6.65
N ILE A 169 10.78 2.55 -7.04
CA ILE A 169 9.77 3.03 -6.10
C ILE A 169 9.20 1.87 -5.28
N THR A 170 8.81 0.78 -5.95
CA THR A 170 8.24 -0.40 -5.29
C THR A 170 9.24 -1.04 -4.33
N GLY A 171 10.52 -1.11 -4.71
CA GLY A 171 11.60 -1.58 -3.84
C GLY A 171 11.72 -0.73 -2.57
N LEU A 172 11.80 0.60 -2.73
CA LEU A 172 11.90 1.53 -1.60
C LEU A 172 10.69 1.48 -0.67
N GLU A 173 9.48 1.35 -1.20
CA GLU A 173 8.28 1.17 -0.37
C GLU A 173 8.35 -0.09 0.49
N ASN A 174 8.83 -1.20 -0.06
CA ASN A 174 9.01 -2.46 0.66
C ASN A 174 10.10 -2.36 1.73
N ASP A 175 11.25 -1.77 1.39
CA ASP A 175 12.37 -1.57 2.31
C ASP A 175 11.98 -0.67 3.49
N LEU A 176 11.28 0.44 3.21
CA LEU A 176 10.79 1.35 4.24
C LEU A 176 9.74 0.69 5.12
N ALA A 177 8.87 -0.16 4.56
CA ALA A 177 7.91 -0.92 5.35
C ALA A 177 8.61 -1.95 6.26
N GLU A 178 9.70 -2.59 5.79
CA GLU A 178 10.51 -3.47 6.64
C GLU A 178 11.21 -2.71 7.76
N LEU A 179 11.87 -1.60 7.45
CA LEU A 179 12.52 -0.74 8.44
C LEU A 179 11.51 -0.24 9.49
N HIS A 180 10.29 0.12 9.06
CA HIS A 180 9.23 0.51 9.99
C HIS A 180 8.88 -0.63 10.97
N ARG A 181 8.74 -1.86 10.47
CA ARG A 181 8.49 -3.05 11.32
C ARG A 181 9.62 -3.32 12.32
N LEU A 182 10.85 -2.93 11.98
CA LEU A 182 12.02 -3.01 12.86
C LEU A 182 12.11 -1.85 13.86
N GLY A 183 11.15 -0.92 13.85
CA GLY A 183 11.06 0.20 14.79
C GLY A 183 11.78 1.48 14.36
N PHE A 184 12.22 1.58 13.11
CA PHE A 184 12.82 2.82 12.60
C PHE A 184 11.75 3.84 12.25
N ASP A 185 12.05 5.12 12.47
CA ASP A 185 11.21 6.22 11.99
C ASP A 185 11.45 6.41 10.48
N THR A 186 10.58 5.81 9.69
CA THR A 186 10.61 5.88 8.23
C THR A 186 9.64 6.90 7.66
N LYS A 187 8.83 7.55 8.50
CA LYS A 187 7.76 8.46 8.04
C LYS A 187 8.25 9.55 7.09
N PRO A 188 9.39 10.23 7.33
CA PRO A 188 9.87 11.26 6.41
C PRO A 188 10.19 10.69 5.03
N MET A 189 10.96 9.59 4.98
CA MET A 189 11.34 8.93 3.73
C MET A 189 10.13 8.36 2.99
N SER A 190 9.20 7.72 3.70
CA SER A 190 7.96 7.21 3.12
C SER A 190 7.09 8.33 2.54
N GLY A 191 7.03 9.49 3.20
CA GLY A 191 6.35 10.68 2.67
C GLY A 191 6.98 11.18 1.37
N THR A 192 8.32 11.24 1.32
CA THR A 192 9.06 11.63 0.11
C THR A 192 8.81 10.66 -1.04
N VAL A 193 8.95 9.34 -0.82
CA VAL A 193 8.70 8.31 -1.84
C VAL A 193 7.24 8.36 -2.32
N PHE A 194 6.28 8.56 -1.40
CA PHE A 194 4.87 8.71 -1.74
C PHE A 194 4.62 9.91 -2.67
N SER A 195 5.22 11.07 -2.37
CA SER A 195 5.08 12.26 -3.22
C SER A 195 5.70 12.03 -4.60
N LEU A 196 6.94 11.54 -4.64
CA LEU A 196 7.67 11.27 -5.89
C LEU A 196 6.91 10.26 -6.76
N ARG A 197 6.36 9.20 -6.16
CA ARG A 197 5.52 8.23 -6.88
C ARG A 197 4.30 8.89 -7.49
N ASN A 198 3.57 9.68 -6.72
CA ASN A 198 2.33 10.32 -7.23
C ASN A 198 2.64 11.27 -8.39
N ASP A 199 3.69 12.07 -8.29
CA ASP A 199 4.13 12.97 -9.36
C ASP A 199 4.63 12.19 -10.60
N PHE A 200 5.37 11.10 -10.38
CA PHE A 200 5.86 10.23 -11.44
C PHE A 200 4.72 9.53 -12.20
N HIS A 201 3.78 8.91 -11.49
CA HIS A 201 2.63 8.22 -12.10
C HIS A 201 1.67 9.18 -12.81
N ARG A 202 1.62 10.45 -12.39
CA ARG A 202 0.84 11.50 -13.09
C ARG A 202 1.31 11.66 -14.54
N LEU A 203 2.63 11.58 -14.80
CA LEU A 203 3.20 11.73 -16.15
C LEU A 203 2.60 10.76 -17.18
N PHE A 204 2.13 9.59 -16.75
CA PHE A 204 1.65 8.55 -17.64
C PHE A 204 0.38 9.00 -18.38
N HIS A 205 -0.39 9.89 -17.76
CA HIS A 205 -1.62 10.46 -18.33
C HIS A 205 -1.36 11.50 -19.42
N SER A 206 -0.12 11.98 -19.57
CA SER A 206 0.26 12.84 -20.70
C SER A 206 0.42 12.07 -22.02
N VAL A 207 0.61 10.74 -21.96
CA VAL A 207 0.93 9.83 -23.09
C VAL A 207 1.99 10.36 -24.06
N ASP A 208 2.97 11.08 -23.50
CA ASP A 208 4.08 11.68 -24.22
C ASP A 208 5.40 10.97 -23.84
N VAL A 209 5.89 10.14 -24.75
CA VAL A 209 7.09 9.30 -24.54
C VAL A 209 8.33 10.17 -24.30
N GLU A 210 8.49 11.28 -25.01
CA GLU A 210 9.66 12.15 -24.88
C GLU A 210 9.64 12.88 -23.54
N LYS A 211 8.47 13.45 -23.19
CA LYS A 211 8.28 14.10 -21.89
C LYS A 211 8.53 13.12 -20.75
N VAL A 212 7.98 11.91 -20.84
CA VAL A 212 8.15 10.87 -19.81
C VAL A 212 9.63 10.50 -19.69
N ARG A 213 10.31 10.14 -20.78
CA ARG A 213 11.76 9.82 -20.74
C ARG A 213 12.59 10.94 -20.10
N SER A 214 12.34 12.20 -20.47
CA SER A 214 13.09 13.35 -19.94
C SER A 214 12.86 13.57 -18.44
N LYS A 215 11.63 13.36 -17.95
CA LYS A 215 11.26 13.58 -16.55
C LYS A 215 11.62 12.39 -15.66
N THR A 216 11.54 11.16 -16.17
CA THR A 216 11.91 9.94 -15.43
C THR A 216 13.32 10.02 -14.86
N ALA A 217 14.29 10.57 -15.60
CA ALA A 217 15.66 10.71 -15.12
C ALA A 217 15.78 11.57 -13.85
N VAL A 218 14.96 12.62 -13.74
CA VAL A 218 14.92 13.49 -12.55
C VAL A 218 14.36 12.73 -11.34
N PHE A 219 13.25 12.00 -11.53
CA PHE A 219 12.69 11.16 -10.47
C PHE A 219 13.66 10.09 -10.00
N ALA A 220 14.35 9.43 -10.93
CA ALA A 220 15.36 8.42 -10.60
C ALA A 220 16.49 9.01 -9.74
N GLN A 221 16.93 10.24 -10.02
CA GLN A 221 17.94 10.92 -9.22
C GLN A 221 17.45 11.26 -7.80
N ASP A 222 16.19 11.67 -7.64
CA ASP A 222 15.64 11.97 -6.32
C ASP A 222 15.37 10.70 -5.50
N LEU A 223 14.98 9.60 -6.15
CA LEU A 223 14.83 8.29 -5.52
C LEU A 223 16.17 7.70 -5.07
N ASP A 224 17.25 7.87 -5.85
CA ASP A 224 18.61 7.43 -5.50
C ASP A 224 19.11 8.05 -4.17
N LYS A 225 18.68 9.27 -3.84
CA LYS A 225 18.99 9.89 -2.54
C LYS A 225 18.35 9.11 -1.39
N VAL A 226 17.07 8.76 -1.52
CA VAL A 226 16.34 7.98 -0.51
C VAL A 226 16.90 6.57 -0.42
N GLU A 227 17.23 5.97 -1.56
CA GLU A 227 17.86 4.64 -1.62
C GLU A 227 19.17 4.60 -0.86
N LYS A 228 20.03 5.63 -1.01
CA LYS A 228 21.28 5.72 -0.25
C LYS A 228 21.06 5.84 1.25
N GLU A 229 20.05 6.58 1.69
CA GLU A 229 19.68 6.68 3.10
C GLU A 229 19.20 5.32 3.65
N VAL A 230 18.31 4.64 2.93
CA VAL A 230 17.82 3.30 3.28
C VAL A 230 18.97 2.29 3.33
N ALA A 231 19.84 2.28 2.32
CA ALA A 231 20.99 1.38 2.24
C ALA A 231 21.99 1.61 3.38
N ALA A 232 22.19 2.85 3.81
CA ALA A 232 23.04 3.16 4.96
C ALA A 232 22.46 2.54 6.26
N ILE A 233 21.16 2.68 6.50
CA ILE A 233 20.48 2.09 7.66
C ILE A 233 20.58 0.56 7.63
N GLN A 234 20.30 -0.05 6.47
CA GLN A 234 20.39 -1.51 6.30
C GLN A 234 21.81 -2.04 6.49
N SER A 235 22.83 -1.31 5.99
CA SER A 235 24.25 -1.66 6.19
C SER A 235 24.62 -1.67 7.67
N ASP A 236 24.19 -0.65 8.42
CA ASP A 236 24.44 -0.55 9.85
C ASP A 236 23.72 -1.64 10.65
N LEU A 237 22.48 -1.96 10.27
CA LEU A 237 21.74 -3.11 10.80
C LEU A 237 22.48 -4.43 10.55
N GLY A 238 22.98 -4.65 9.34
CA GLY A 238 23.77 -5.83 8.98
C GLY A 238 25.01 -5.98 9.86
N LYS A 239 25.78 -4.90 10.05
CA LYS A 239 26.95 -4.89 10.94
C LYS A 239 26.56 -5.19 12.39
N ARG A 240 25.48 -4.60 12.90
CA ARG A 240 25.00 -4.85 14.27
C ARG A 240 24.58 -6.30 14.47
N LYS A 241 23.90 -6.92 13.50
CA LYS A 241 23.53 -8.33 13.54
C LYS A 241 24.77 -9.24 13.57
N LEU A 242 25.80 -8.93 12.77
CA LEU A 242 27.06 -9.68 12.75
C LEU A 242 27.81 -9.59 14.09
N TRP A 243 28.03 -8.38 14.60
CA TRP A 243 28.73 -8.18 15.87
C TRP A 243 27.95 -8.73 17.07
N GLY A 244 26.64 -8.54 17.09
CA GLY A 244 25.76 -9.12 18.11
C GLY A 244 25.79 -10.65 18.10
N GLY A 245 25.72 -11.25 16.91
CA GLY A 245 25.84 -12.71 16.75
C GLY A 245 27.19 -13.25 17.22
N ALA A 246 28.29 -12.59 16.84
CA ALA A 246 29.63 -12.96 17.28
C ALA A 246 29.76 -12.86 18.82
N MET A 247 29.21 -11.81 19.44
CA MET A 247 29.22 -11.64 20.89
C MET A 247 28.41 -12.73 21.59
N VAL A 248 27.22 -13.09 21.08
CA VAL A 248 26.42 -14.19 21.65
C VAL A 248 27.17 -15.52 21.56
N VAL A 249 27.82 -15.83 20.43
CA VAL A 249 28.62 -17.05 20.28
C VAL A 249 29.79 -17.06 21.27
N LEU A 250 30.51 -15.95 21.44
CA LEU A 250 31.59 -15.86 22.42
C LEU A 250 31.10 -16.06 23.85
N LEU A 251 29.95 -15.51 24.21
CA LEU A 251 29.35 -15.71 25.55
C LEU A 251 28.95 -17.17 25.78
N VAL A 252 28.39 -17.85 24.76
CA VAL A 252 28.06 -19.28 24.85
C VAL A 252 29.33 -20.12 24.99
N LEU A 253 30.36 -19.85 24.21
CA LEU A 253 31.65 -20.55 24.31
C LEU A 253 32.32 -20.34 25.67
N ALA A 254 32.31 -19.11 26.18
CA ALA A 254 32.82 -18.79 27.51
C ALA A 254 32.03 -19.52 28.62
N GLY A 255 30.70 -19.60 28.50
CA GLY A 255 29.85 -20.36 29.42
C GLY A 255 30.13 -21.86 29.39
N LEU A 256 30.30 -22.45 28.19
CA LEU A 256 30.70 -23.85 28.04
C LEU A 256 32.09 -24.12 28.62
N TYR A 257 33.04 -23.22 28.39
CA TYR A 257 34.39 -23.32 28.95
C TYR A 257 34.38 -23.26 30.48
N ALA A 258 33.62 -22.34 31.07
CA ALA A 258 33.46 -22.25 32.52
C ALA A 258 32.80 -23.52 33.11
N LEU A 259 31.82 -24.10 32.41
CA LEU A 259 31.20 -25.37 32.80
C LEU A 259 32.21 -26.54 32.76
N LEU A 260 33.07 -26.59 31.73
CA LEU A 260 34.12 -27.61 31.63
C LEU A 260 35.14 -27.50 32.77
N ILE A 261 35.60 -26.28 33.08
CA ILE A 261 36.49 -26.04 34.23
C ILE A 261 35.81 -26.45 35.54
N HIS A 262 34.53 -26.09 35.73
CA HIS A 262 33.81 -26.45 36.93
C HIS A 262 33.71 -27.97 37.10
N LYS A 263 33.41 -28.68 36.00
CA LYS A 263 33.35 -30.14 36.00
C LYS A 263 34.71 -30.78 36.32
N SER A 264 35.80 -30.32 35.70
CA SER A 264 37.13 -30.86 35.98
C SER A 264 37.53 -30.63 37.44
N TYR A 265 37.19 -29.48 38.01
CA TYR A 265 37.47 -29.19 39.42
C TYR A 265 36.67 -30.09 40.38
N GLN A 266 35.42 -30.42 40.06
CA GLN A 266 34.62 -31.39 40.83
C GLN A 266 35.17 -32.81 40.72
N GLU A 267 35.67 -33.22 39.55
CA GLU A 267 36.34 -34.51 39.36
C GLU A 267 37.64 -34.59 40.18
N GLU A 268 38.40 -33.49 40.31
CA GLU A 268 39.63 -33.44 41.12
C GLU A 268 39.40 -33.32 42.64
N THR A 269 38.25 -32.77 43.08
CA THR A 269 37.94 -32.55 44.50
C THR A 269 36.97 -33.58 45.10
N GLY A 270 36.41 -34.47 44.27
CA GLY A 270 35.38 -35.45 44.62
C GLY A 270 35.88 -36.84 44.99
N GLU A 271 37.16 -37.01 45.30
CA GLU A 271 37.74 -38.28 45.74
C GLU A 271 38.03 -38.22 47.26
N ASP A 272 36.96 -38.45 48.05
CA ASP A 272 36.93 -39.04 49.40
C ASP A 272 35.50 -39.50 49.76
#